data_AF-A0A526ZER0-F1
#
_entry.id   AF-A0A526ZER0-F1
#
_cell.length_a   1.000
_cell.length_b   1.000
_cell.length_c   1.000
_cell.angle_alpha   90.00
_cell.angle_beta   90.00
_cell.angle_gamma   90.00
#
_symmetry.space_group_name_H-M   'P 1'
#
loop_
_entity.id
_entity.type
_entity.pdbx_description
1 polymer ?
#
loop_
_entity_poly.entity_id
_entity_poly.type
_entity_poly.pdbx_seq_one_letter_code
_entity_poly.pdbx_strand_id
1 'polypeptide(L)'
;NEAVNAVVTLDREGARARAKKVDEAQARGDALGPLHGVPFTLKDTHETLGMKTTVGFPPFADYVARKDSPVVLRLKAAGGVLVGKTNVATMLGDWQSNNPLFGRTSNPWDLSRTAGGSSGGAA
;
A
#
# COMPACT_ATOMS: atom_id res chain seq x y z
N ASN A 1 9.29 -7.56 -7.17
CA ASN A 1 8.10 -8.01 -6.43
C ASN A 1 7.92 -9.52 -6.51
N GLU A 2 7.99 -10.16 -7.68
CA GLU A 2 7.63 -11.58 -7.86
C GLU A 2 8.23 -12.55 -6.82
N ALA A 3 9.53 -12.47 -6.53
CA ALA A 3 10.16 -13.35 -5.56
C ALA A 3 9.79 -13.06 -4.08
N VAL A 4 9.44 -11.82 -3.76
CA VAL A 4 9.24 -11.33 -2.38
C VAL A 4 7.76 -11.30 -2.00
N ASN A 5 6.87 -11.01 -2.95
CA ASN A 5 5.42 -10.90 -2.75
C ASN A 5 4.99 -9.86 -1.69
N ALA A 6 5.67 -8.71 -1.68
CA ALA A 6 5.43 -7.63 -0.73
C ALA A 6 4.25 -6.73 -1.12
N VAL A 7 4.06 -6.43 -2.41
CA VAL A 7 2.97 -5.57 -2.90
C VAL A 7 1.89 -6.42 -3.58
N VAL A 8 0.66 -6.38 -3.05
CA VAL A 8 -0.44 -7.29 -3.44
C VAL A 8 -1.59 -6.60 -4.17
N THR A 9 -1.65 -5.27 -4.13
CA THR A 9 -2.55 -4.47 -4.95
C THR A 9 -1.79 -3.28 -5.48
N LEU A 10 -1.74 -3.12 -6.80
CA LEU A 10 -1.00 -2.04 -7.44
C LEU A 10 -1.98 -1.12 -8.18
N ASP A 11 -1.96 0.17 -7.87
CA ASP A 11 -2.79 1.18 -8.53
C ASP A 11 -1.94 1.95 -9.55
N ARG A 12 -1.56 1.27 -10.64
CA ARG A 12 -0.64 1.84 -11.66
C ARG A 12 -1.20 3.13 -12.27
N GLU A 13 -2.47 3.10 -12.66
CA GLU A 13 -3.13 4.23 -13.30
C GLU A 13 -3.31 5.40 -12.33
N GLY A 14 -3.83 5.13 -11.13
CA GLY A 14 -3.98 6.15 -10.11
C GLY A 14 -2.64 6.72 -9.66
N ALA A 15 -1.57 5.92 -9.59
CA ALA A 15 -0.24 6.39 -9.25
C ALA A 15 0.30 7.35 -10.32
N ARG A 16 0.16 7.01 -11.61
CA ARG A 16 0.54 7.90 -12.72
C ARG A 16 -0.29 9.18 -12.72
N ALA A 17 -1.60 9.09 -12.51
CA ALA A 17 -2.47 10.26 -12.42
C ALA A 17 -2.11 11.17 -11.23
N ARG A 18 -1.75 10.59 -10.08
CA ARG A 18 -1.27 11.34 -8.91
C ARG A 18 0.08 12.01 -9.18
N ALA A 19 1.04 11.30 -9.79
CA ALA A 19 2.33 11.86 -10.17
C ALA A 19 2.17 13.05 -11.12
N LYS A 20 1.32 12.93 -12.15
CA LYS A 20 1.04 14.05 -13.06
C LYS A 20 0.49 15.28 -12.33
N LYS A 21 -0.43 15.10 -11.36
CA LYS A 21 -0.97 16.22 -10.56
C LYS A 21 0.09 16.89 -9.68
N VAL A 22 1.04 16.10 -9.17
CA VAL A 22 2.19 16.59 -8.41
C VAL A 22 3.07 17.44 -9.34
N ASP A 23 3.43 16.95 -10.53
CA ASP A 23 4.22 17.71 -11.52
C ASP A 23 3.53 19.02 -11.92
N GLU A 24 2.22 18.98 -12.16
CA GLU A 24 1.42 20.16 -12.50
C GLU A 24 1.40 21.20 -11.37
N ALA A 25 1.33 20.77 -10.11
CA ALA A 25 1.37 21.67 -8.95
C ALA A 25 2.75 22.33 -8.80
N GLN A 26 3.82 21.57 -9.03
CA GLN A 26 5.18 22.11 -9.06
C GLN A 26 5.35 23.14 -10.18
N ALA A 27 4.86 22.85 -11.38
CA ALA A 27 4.96 23.77 -12.52
C ALA A 27 4.19 25.08 -12.33
N ARG A 28 3.09 25.07 -11.56
CA ARG A 28 2.34 26.28 -11.19
C ARG A 28 2.99 27.11 -10.08
N GLY A 29 3.99 26.57 -9.38
CA GLY A 29 4.59 27.20 -8.21
C GLY A 29 3.71 27.12 -6.96
N ASP A 30 2.84 26.10 -6.86
CA ASP A 30 2.00 25.90 -5.69
C ASP A 30 2.84 25.62 -4.43
N ALA A 31 2.29 25.87 -3.23
CA ALA A 31 2.93 25.44 -1.99
C ALA A 31 2.95 23.90 -1.89
N LEU A 32 4.13 23.32 -1.80
CA LEU A 32 4.34 21.87 -1.85
C LEU A 32 4.39 21.27 -0.44
N GLY A 33 3.70 20.15 -0.24
CA GLY A 33 3.74 19.40 1.01
C GLY A 33 5.07 18.66 1.24
N PRO A 34 5.35 18.21 2.46
CA PRO A 34 6.64 17.61 2.83
C PRO A 34 6.93 16.26 2.17
N LEU A 35 5.94 15.62 1.55
CA LEU A 35 6.07 14.37 0.81
C LEU A 35 5.77 14.54 -0.68
N HIS A 36 5.85 15.77 -1.21
CA HIS A 36 5.52 16.06 -2.60
C HIS A 36 6.28 15.14 -3.56
N GLY A 37 5.53 14.33 -4.32
CA GLY A 37 6.05 13.40 -5.31
C GLY A 37 6.66 12.11 -4.75
N VAL A 38 6.77 11.96 -3.43
CA VAL A 38 7.36 10.77 -2.81
C VAL A 38 6.44 9.56 -3.02
N PRO A 39 6.88 8.51 -3.73
CA PRO A 39 6.10 7.30 -3.89
C PRO A 39 6.04 6.52 -2.57
N PHE A 40 4.86 6.01 -2.23
CA PHE A 40 4.71 5.18 -1.03
C PHE A 40 3.66 4.09 -1.22
N THR A 41 3.79 3.02 -0.45
CA THR A 41 2.78 1.97 -0.31
C THR A 41 2.12 2.03 1.06
N LEU A 42 0.96 1.39 1.20
CA LEU A 42 0.29 1.25 2.50
C LEU A 42 -0.02 -0.19 2.83
N LYS A 43 0.12 -0.54 4.10
CA LYS A 43 -0.36 -1.82 4.63
C LYS A 43 -1.82 -2.06 4.22
N ASP A 44 -2.16 -3.28 3.80
CA ASP A 44 -3.51 -3.68 3.39
C ASP A 44 -4.49 -3.79 4.58
N THR A 45 -4.66 -2.67 5.29
CA THR A 45 -5.57 -2.45 6.42
C THR A 45 -6.12 -1.02 6.39
N HIS A 46 -5.36 -0.08 5.82
CA HIS A 46 -5.77 1.30 5.73
C HIS A 46 -6.77 1.49 4.60
N GLU A 47 -8.05 1.65 4.89
CA GLU A 47 -9.06 1.97 3.87
C GLU A 47 -8.57 3.06 2.92
N THR A 48 -8.61 2.80 1.63
CA THR A 48 -8.17 3.72 0.58
C THR A 48 -9.27 3.78 -0.47
N LEU A 49 -9.85 4.97 -0.66
CA LEU A 49 -11.00 5.17 -1.54
C LEU A 49 -10.77 4.54 -2.92
N GLY A 50 -11.67 3.65 -3.31
CA GLY A 50 -11.65 2.99 -4.62
C GLY A 50 -10.64 1.85 -4.76
N MET A 51 -9.91 1.49 -3.70
CA MET A 51 -8.98 0.36 -3.70
C MET A 51 -9.49 -0.76 -2.78
N LYS A 52 -9.11 -2.00 -3.11
CA LYS A 52 -9.33 -3.14 -2.23
C LYS A 52 -8.62 -2.94 -0.88
N THR A 53 -9.29 -3.33 0.21
CA THR A 53 -8.72 -3.39 1.55
C THR A 53 -9.13 -4.71 2.18
N THR A 54 -8.28 -5.72 2.05
CA THR A 54 -8.69 -7.12 2.27
C THR A 54 -8.27 -7.69 3.62
N VAL A 55 -7.29 -7.06 4.29
CA VAL A 55 -6.60 -7.58 5.49
C VAL A 55 -6.15 -9.04 5.36
N GLY A 56 -5.88 -9.52 4.14
CA GLY A 56 -5.53 -10.91 3.86
C GLY A 56 -6.64 -11.91 4.20
N PHE A 57 -7.89 -11.47 4.35
CA PHE A 57 -8.98 -12.31 4.85
C PHE A 57 -10.01 -12.58 3.72
N PRO A 58 -10.30 -13.86 3.36
CA PRO A 58 -11.14 -14.17 2.21
C PRO A 58 -12.53 -13.50 2.19
N PRO A 59 -13.23 -13.34 3.33
CA PRO A 59 -14.48 -12.58 3.36
C PRO A 59 -14.38 -11.12 2.91
N PHE A 60 -13.18 -10.51 2.92
CA PHE A 60 -12.94 -9.15 2.45
C PHE A 60 -12.16 -9.11 1.12
N ALA A 61 -12.03 -10.22 0.40
CA ALA A 61 -11.28 -10.30 -0.87
C ALA A 61 -11.73 -9.27 -1.92
N ASP A 62 -13.03 -8.92 -1.91
CA ASP A 62 -13.64 -7.97 -2.83
C ASP A 62 -14.13 -6.69 -2.14
N TYR A 63 -13.74 -6.47 -0.88
CA TYR A 63 -14.07 -5.24 -0.19
C TYR A 63 -13.29 -4.05 -0.78
N VAL A 64 -14.00 -3.15 -1.45
CA VAL A 64 -13.48 -1.88 -1.95
C VAL A 64 -13.86 -0.77 -0.99
N ALA A 65 -12.86 -0.07 -0.45
CA ALA A 65 -13.08 0.98 0.53
C ALA A 65 -13.81 2.19 -0.09
N ARG A 66 -14.78 2.71 0.66
CA ARG A 66 -15.64 3.84 0.24
C ARG A 66 -15.12 5.21 0.71
N LYS A 67 -14.01 5.22 1.45
CA LYS A 67 -13.36 6.42 1.95
C LYS A 67 -11.87 6.15 2.18
N ASP A 68 -11.10 7.23 2.25
CA ASP A 68 -9.75 7.17 2.77
C ASP A 68 -9.77 7.15 4.31
N SER A 69 -8.94 6.30 4.90
CA SER A 69 -8.63 6.37 6.33
C SER A 69 -7.87 7.67 6.68
N PRO A 70 -7.88 8.11 7.95
CA PRO A 70 -7.22 9.36 8.33
C PRO A 70 -5.72 9.44 8.00
N VAL A 71 -5.00 8.31 8.00
CA VAL A 71 -3.58 8.27 7.61
C VAL A 71 -3.41 8.44 6.10
N VAL A 72 -4.28 7.82 5.28
CA VAL A 72 -4.26 7.95 3.82
C VAL A 72 -4.53 9.41 3.44
N LEU A 73 -5.54 10.04 4.05
CA LEU A 73 -5.86 11.44 3.82
C LEU A 73 -4.64 12.34 4.09
N ARG A 74 -3.97 12.15 5.22
CA ARG A 74 -2.80 12.97 5.59
C ARG A 74 -1.61 12.76 4.66
N LEU A 75 -1.32 11.52 4.27
CA LEU A 75 -0.21 11.21 3.36
C LEU A 75 -0.46 11.76 1.95
N LYS A 76 -1.70 11.66 1.44
CA LYS A 76 -2.10 12.28 0.17
C LYS A 76 -2.02 13.81 0.25
N ALA A 77 -2.50 14.42 1.34
CA ALA A 77 -2.45 15.87 1.55
C ALA A 77 -1.01 16.40 1.67
N ALA A 78 -0.09 15.60 2.21
CA ALA A 78 1.34 15.91 2.25
C ALA A 78 2.01 15.84 0.86
N GLY A 79 1.28 15.48 -0.20
CA GLY A 79 1.79 15.38 -1.57
C GLY A 79 2.33 14.01 -1.97
N GLY A 80 2.16 12.99 -1.11
CA GLY A 80 2.65 11.64 -1.38
C GLY A 80 1.89 10.95 -2.52
N VAL A 81 2.62 10.15 -3.30
CA VAL A 81 2.08 9.37 -4.42
C VAL A 81 1.87 7.92 -3.97
N LEU A 82 0.63 7.58 -3.58
CA LEU A 82 0.30 6.19 -3.27
C LEU A 82 0.47 5.32 -4.52
N VAL A 83 1.22 4.22 -4.44
CA VAL A 83 1.44 3.30 -5.57
C VAL A 83 0.70 1.96 -5.41
N GLY A 84 0.42 1.54 -4.18
CA GLY A 84 -0.20 0.25 -3.93
C GLY A 84 -0.34 -0.12 -2.46
N LYS A 85 -0.79 -1.36 -2.24
CA LYS A 85 -1.04 -1.97 -0.94
C LYS A 85 -0.05 -3.10 -0.68
N THR A 86 0.51 -3.16 0.52
CA THR A 86 1.43 -4.21 0.93
C THR A 86 0.74 -5.36 1.65
N ASN A 87 1.30 -6.54 1.46
CA ASN A 87 0.82 -7.80 1.99
C ASN A 87 0.84 -7.81 3.53
N VAL A 88 -0.07 -8.58 4.12
CA VAL A 88 -0.29 -8.65 5.57
C VAL A 88 -0.52 -10.08 6.03
N ALA A 89 -0.44 -10.31 7.35
CA ALA A 89 -1.04 -11.51 7.94
C ALA A 89 -2.56 -11.47 7.83
N THR A 90 -3.22 -12.64 7.76
CA THR A 90 -4.68 -12.75 7.85
C THR A 90 -5.21 -12.01 9.07
N MET A 91 -6.15 -11.08 8.87
CA MET A 91 -6.74 -10.24 9.93
C MET A 91 -5.70 -9.50 10.79
N LEU A 92 -4.48 -9.32 10.26
CA LEU A 92 -3.33 -8.71 10.96
C LEU A 92 -2.87 -9.47 12.21
N GLY A 93 -3.38 -10.70 12.41
CA GLY A 93 -3.30 -11.43 13.67
C GLY A 93 -2.12 -12.38 13.81
N ASP A 94 -1.18 -12.39 12.86
CA ASP A 94 0.00 -13.26 12.89
C ASP A 94 1.32 -12.48 12.71
N TRP A 95 2.42 -13.08 13.16
CA TRP A 95 3.78 -12.51 13.09
C TRP A 95 4.50 -12.85 11.79
N GLN A 96 3.82 -13.47 10.84
CA GLN A 96 4.29 -13.69 9.48
C GLN A 96 3.26 -13.12 8.52
N SER A 97 3.69 -12.32 7.54
CA SER A 97 2.80 -11.85 6.48
C SER A 97 2.50 -12.95 5.47
N ASN A 98 1.71 -13.92 5.91
CA ASN A 98 1.19 -15.05 5.16
C ASN A 98 -0.34 -15.08 5.31
N ASN A 99 -1.05 -15.17 4.19
CA ASN A 99 -2.50 -15.20 4.16
C ASN A 99 -3.01 -15.99 2.94
N PRO A 100 -4.25 -16.52 2.98
CA PRO A 100 -4.78 -17.35 1.90
C PRO A 100 -5.09 -16.60 0.59
N LEU A 101 -5.14 -15.26 0.59
CA LEU A 101 -5.44 -14.49 -0.62
C LEU A 101 -4.22 -14.27 -1.51
N PHE A 102 -3.08 -13.97 -0.89
CA PHE A 102 -1.88 -13.57 -1.62
C PHE A 102 -0.67 -14.46 -1.33
N GLY A 103 -0.75 -15.36 -0.34
CA GLY A 103 0.38 -16.15 0.13
C GLY A 103 1.37 -15.35 0.97
N ARG A 104 2.55 -15.94 1.16
CA ARG A 104 3.60 -15.42 2.06
C ARG A 104 4.42 -14.30 1.41
N THR A 105 4.74 -13.28 2.19
CA THR A 105 5.86 -12.35 1.92
C THR A 105 7.17 -12.96 2.43
N SER A 106 8.17 -13.06 1.57
CA SER A 106 9.49 -13.60 1.92
C SER A 106 10.47 -12.48 2.30
N ASN A 107 11.47 -12.80 3.11
CA ASN A 107 12.50 -11.84 3.48
C ASN A 107 13.39 -11.50 2.27
N PRO A 108 13.61 -10.22 1.90
CA PRO A 108 14.45 -9.86 0.77
C PRO A 108 15.93 -10.22 0.95
N TRP A 109 16.41 -10.40 2.20
CA TRP A 109 17.78 -10.83 2.49
C TRP A 109 17.99 -12.35 2.32
N ASP A 110 16.92 -13.14 2.46
CA ASP A 110 16.93 -14.60 2.30
C ASP A 110 15.50 -15.09 2.04
N LEU A 111 15.18 -15.46 0.80
CA LEU A 111 13.83 -15.82 0.38
C LEU A 111 13.26 -17.06 1.08
N SER A 112 14.11 -17.87 1.73
CA SER A 112 13.66 -19.01 2.54
C SER A 112 13.05 -18.57 3.89
N ARG A 113 13.35 -17.34 4.35
CA ARG A 113 12.95 -16.80 5.65
C ARG A 113 11.70 -15.93 5.60
N THR A 114 11.08 -15.79 6.76
CA THR A 114 9.95 -14.87 6.97
C THR A 114 10.39 -13.40 6.88
N ALA A 115 9.55 -12.56 6.27
CA ALA A 115 9.67 -11.10 6.34
C ALA A 115 9.20 -10.52 7.70
N GLY A 116 8.75 -11.38 8.63
CA GLY A 116 8.05 -10.96 9.84
C GLY A 116 6.59 -10.60 9.56
N GLY A 117 5.95 -9.94 10.52
CA GLY A 117 4.52 -9.68 10.47
C GLY A 117 4.01 -8.90 11.69
N SER A 118 2.76 -8.43 11.66
CA SER A 118 1.80 -8.62 10.56
C SER A 118 2.03 -7.72 9.35
N SER A 119 3.03 -6.84 9.41
CA SER A 119 3.37 -5.83 8.39
C SER A 119 4.58 -6.20 7.50
N GLY A 120 4.88 -7.48 7.31
CA GLY A 120 6.05 -7.96 6.57
C GLY A 120 6.12 -7.46 5.12
N GLY A 121 5.00 -7.23 4.44
CA GLY A 121 5.01 -6.61 3.11
C GLY A 121 5.47 -5.15 3.08
N ALA A 122 5.44 -4.45 4.22
CA ALA A 122 5.88 -3.06 4.34
C ALA A 122 7.34 -2.91 4.83
N ALA A 123 7.95 -3.99 5.31
CA ALA A 123 9.30 -4.01 5.85
C ALA A 123 10.37 -4.26 4.78
#